data_AF-A0AAV5L046-F1
#
_entry.id   AF-A0AAV5L046-F1
#
_cell.length_a   1.000
_cell.length_b   1.000
_cell.length_c   1.000
_cell.angle_alpha   90.00
_cell.angle_beta   90.00
_cell.angle_gamma   90.00
#
_symmetry.space_group_name_H-M   'P 1'
#
loop_
_entity.id
_entity.type
_entity.pdbx_description
1 polymer ?
#
loop_
_entity_poly.entity_id
_entity_poly.type
_entity_poly.pdbx_seq_one_letter_code
_entity_poly.pdbx_strand_id
1 'polypeptide(L)'
;MAEESSQVNSSQPPPFLEVICKSSGKRSRFASGTKAGFAVSLINNRLGAGEPLASYIEAVKEGEEPVSFGPDAVLVNYGNGWKLQTVTETDFPAGSRKREQIQLIQEQIHVLKSFDAQTPRKRVSKSGISFIYIGKILIAFILMFVLGAIFTLFLENLPRLILYINSLME
;
A
#
# COMPACT_ATOMS: atom_id res chain seq x y z
N MET A 1 -4.35 61.73 -27.23
CA MET A 1 -4.32 61.16 -25.87
C MET A 1 -4.76 59.71 -26.00
N ALA A 2 -3.86 58.81 -25.62
CA ALA A 2 -4.03 57.37 -25.69
C ALA A 2 -4.65 56.86 -24.39
N GLU A 3 -5.61 55.95 -24.49
CA GLU A 3 -5.80 54.87 -23.54
C GLU A 3 -6.18 53.62 -24.34
N GLU A 4 -5.15 52.87 -24.70
CA GLU A 4 -5.23 51.52 -25.23
C GLU A 4 -5.28 50.56 -24.04
N SER A 5 -6.48 50.14 -23.64
CA SER A 5 -6.67 49.06 -22.68
C SER A 5 -6.36 47.74 -23.38
N SER A 6 -5.14 47.25 -23.14
CA SER A 6 -4.64 45.99 -23.69
C SER A 6 -5.39 44.81 -23.06
N GLN A 7 -6.32 44.28 -23.85
CA GLN A 7 -6.95 42.99 -23.67
C GLN A 7 -5.90 41.88 -23.74
N VAL A 8 -5.37 41.42 -22.61
CA VAL A 8 -4.49 40.23 -22.57
C VAL A 8 -5.36 38.98 -22.65
N ASN A 9 -5.71 38.62 -23.88
CA ASN A 9 -6.07 37.25 -24.22
C ASN A 9 -4.82 36.36 -24.13
N SER A 10 -4.76 35.48 -23.14
CA SER A 10 -3.97 34.25 -23.23
C SER A 10 -4.83 33.06 -22.81
N SER A 11 -5.65 32.58 -23.75
CA SER A 11 -6.54 31.43 -23.61
C SER A 11 -5.79 30.09 -23.69
N GLN A 12 -4.65 29.97 -23.00
CA GLN A 12 -3.98 28.66 -22.91
C GLN A 12 -4.66 27.83 -21.82
N PRO A 13 -5.03 26.56 -22.12
CA PRO A 13 -5.58 25.68 -21.10
C PRO A 13 -4.58 25.54 -19.95
N PRO A 14 -5.06 25.40 -18.70
CA PRO A 14 -4.19 25.25 -17.54
C PRO A 14 -3.18 24.12 -17.76
N PRO A 15 -1.92 24.29 -17.32
CA PRO A 15 -0.92 23.25 -17.46
C PRO A 15 -1.37 21.99 -16.71
N PHE A 16 -1.25 20.85 -17.37
CA PHE A 16 -1.50 19.54 -16.79
C PHE A 16 -0.21 18.73 -16.77
N LEU A 17 -0.13 17.79 -15.84
CA LEU A 17 0.94 16.82 -15.71
C LEU A 17 0.48 15.50 -16.28
N GLU A 18 1.29 14.89 -17.14
CA GLU A 18 1.00 13.60 -17.73
C GLU A 18 1.84 12.52 -17.03
N VAL A 19 1.16 11.48 -16.54
CA VAL A 19 1.78 10.33 -15.88
C VAL A 19 1.52 9.09 -16.73
N ILE A 20 2.59 8.38 -17.07
CA ILE A 20 2.53 7.13 -17.83
C ILE A 20 2.41 5.96 -16.85
N CYS A 21 1.33 5.19 -16.96
CA CYS A 21 1.20 3.94 -16.23
C CYS A 21 2.08 2.88 -16.89
N LYS A 22 3.09 2.36 -16.18
CA LYS A 22 4.05 1.40 -16.71
C LYS A 22 3.45 0.02 -16.97
N SER A 23 2.52 -0.45 -16.12
CA SER A 23 1.83 -1.73 -16.33
C SER A 23 0.95 -1.70 -17.58
N SER A 24 0.09 -0.68 -17.69
CA SER A 24 -0.89 -0.60 -18.78
C SER A 24 -0.45 0.19 -20.02
N GLY A 25 0.67 0.91 -19.96
CA GLY A 25 1.11 1.87 -20.99
C GLY A 25 0.22 3.12 -21.13
N LYS A 26 -0.89 3.22 -20.39
CA LYS A 26 -1.86 4.32 -20.53
C LYS A 26 -1.34 5.61 -19.91
N ARG A 27 -1.74 6.74 -20.49
CA ARG A 27 -1.40 8.07 -20.00
C ARG A 27 -2.58 8.69 -19.25
N SER A 28 -2.32 9.18 -18.05
CA SER A 28 -3.30 9.89 -17.22
C SER A 28 -2.84 11.34 -17.01
N ARG A 29 -3.78 12.28 -17.12
CA ARG A 29 -3.51 13.71 -16.98
C ARG A 29 -4.05 14.22 -15.65
N PHE A 30 -3.25 15.00 -14.95
CA PHE A 30 -3.55 15.56 -13.63
C PHE A 30 -3.33 17.07 -13.63
N ALA A 31 -4.12 17.79 -12.84
CA ALA A 31 -3.88 19.22 -12.64
C ALA A 31 -2.59 19.45 -11.86
N SER A 32 -1.92 20.58 -12.09
CA SER A 32 -0.84 21.05 -11.23
C SER A 32 -1.29 21.11 -9.77
N GLY A 33 -0.43 20.71 -8.83
CA GLY A 33 -0.80 20.63 -7.41
C GLY A 33 -1.36 19.28 -6.95
N THR A 34 -1.60 18.34 -7.88
CA THR A 34 -2.10 17.02 -7.52
C THR A 34 -1.07 16.25 -6.69
N LYS A 35 -1.50 15.70 -5.54
CA LYS A 35 -0.68 14.78 -4.73
C LYS A 35 -0.47 13.45 -5.44
N ALA A 36 0.75 12.91 -5.36
CA ALA A 36 1.12 11.66 -6.03
C ALA A 36 0.28 10.47 -5.55
N GLY A 37 -0.02 10.35 -4.25
CA GLY A 37 -0.85 9.27 -3.72
C GLY A 37 -2.28 9.29 -4.28
N PHE A 38 -2.86 10.47 -4.48
CA PHE A 38 -4.16 10.62 -5.14
C PHE A 38 -4.09 10.18 -6.61
N ALA A 39 -3.05 10.59 -7.32
CA ALA A 39 -2.84 10.20 -8.72
C ALA A 39 -2.68 8.68 -8.87
N VAL A 40 -1.87 8.04 -8.02
CA VAL A 40 -1.70 6.58 -7.96
C VAL A 40 -3.04 5.88 -7.72
N SER A 41 -3.86 6.36 -6.77
CA SER A 41 -5.18 5.78 -6.50
C SER A 41 -6.08 5.83 -7.74
N LEU A 42 -6.11 6.96 -8.45
CA LEU A 42 -6.90 7.10 -9.67
C LEU A 42 -6.39 6.21 -10.82
N ILE A 43 -5.08 6.08 -10.98
CA ILE A 43 -4.48 5.20 -11.99
C ILE A 43 -4.86 3.74 -11.68
N ASN A 44 -4.66 3.29 -10.45
CA ASN A 44 -4.97 1.93 -10.02
C ASN A 44 -6.45 1.57 -10.19
N ASN A 45 -7.35 2.52 -9.91
CA ASN A 45 -8.79 2.30 -10.12
C ASN A 45 -9.20 2.15 -11.60
N ARG A 46 -8.34 2.57 -12.54
CA ARG A 46 -8.57 2.48 -13.99
C ARG A 46 -7.86 1.28 -14.64
N LEU A 47 -7.12 0.50 -13.87
CA LEU A 47 -6.45 -0.70 -14.35
C LEU A 47 -7.46 -1.82 -14.66
N GLY A 48 -7.13 -2.64 -15.65
CA GLY A 48 -7.88 -3.85 -15.98
C GLY A 48 -7.65 -4.95 -14.94
N ALA A 49 -8.52 -5.96 -14.95
CA ALA A 49 -8.29 -7.15 -14.12
C ALA A 49 -6.99 -7.85 -14.55
N GLY A 50 -6.08 -8.10 -13.60
CA GLY A 50 -4.81 -8.78 -13.84
C GLY A 50 -3.60 -7.86 -14.05
N GLU A 51 -3.80 -6.55 -14.18
CA GLU A 51 -2.69 -5.59 -14.30
C GLU A 51 -2.02 -5.33 -12.94
N PRO A 52 -0.67 -5.31 -12.84
CA PRO A 52 0.02 -4.94 -11.62
C PRO A 52 -0.32 -3.52 -11.17
N LEU A 53 -0.59 -3.36 -9.88
CA LEU A 53 -0.86 -2.06 -9.26
C LEU A 53 0.40 -1.20 -9.23
N ALA A 54 0.24 0.09 -9.52
CA ALA A 54 1.25 1.10 -9.29
C ALA A 54 1.46 1.30 -7.78
N SER A 55 2.72 1.27 -7.36
CA SER A 55 3.15 1.52 -5.98
C SER A 55 3.35 3.02 -5.73
N TYR A 56 4.09 3.70 -6.61
CA TYR A 56 4.34 5.14 -6.54
C TYR A 56 4.58 5.72 -7.95
N ILE A 57 4.74 7.04 -8.02
CA ILE A 57 5.11 7.76 -9.24
C ILE A 57 6.55 8.25 -9.09
N GLU A 58 7.32 8.19 -10.17
CA GLU A 58 8.66 8.74 -10.27
C GLU A 58 8.77 9.64 -11.50
N ALA A 59 9.69 10.61 -11.45
CA ALA A 59 10.18 11.30 -12.64
C ALA A 59 11.44 10.60 -13.13
N VAL A 60 11.49 10.22 -14.40
CA VAL A 60 12.66 9.59 -15.01
C VAL A 60 13.17 10.42 -16.18
N LYS A 61 14.48 10.40 -16.35
CA LYS A 61 15.20 10.94 -17.51
C LYS A 61 16.33 9.98 -17.87
N GLU A 62 16.60 9.85 -19.16
CA GLU A 62 17.64 8.94 -19.66
C GLU A 62 19.02 9.35 -19.13
N GLY A 63 19.74 8.39 -18.54
CA GLY A 63 21.07 8.61 -17.96
C GLY A 63 21.08 9.28 -16.58
N GLU A 64 19.92 9.60 -16.00
CA GLU A 64 19.80 10.22 -14.68
C GLU A 64 19.05 9.33 -13.67
N GLU A 65 19.30 9.56 -12.39
CA GLU A 65 18.62 8.84 -11.31
C GLU A 65 17.14 9.27 -11.21
N PRO A 66 16.19 8.33 -11.10
CA PRO A 66 14.77 8.64 -10.93
C PRO A 66 14.47 9.42 -9.65
N VAL A 67 13.57 10.41 -9.75
CA VAL A 67 13.07 11.14 -8.58
C VAL A 67 11.74 10.53 -8.13
N SER A 68 11.75 9.87 -6.98
CA SER A 68 10.56 9.23 -6.40
C SER A 68 9.64 10.24 -5.68
N PHE A 69 8.33 10.14 -5.91
CA PHE A 69 7.34 10.97 -5.21
C PHE A 69 6.69 10.19 -4.06
N GLY A 70 6.77 10.73 -2.85
CA GLY A 70 6.00 10.23 -1.70
C GLY A 70 4.49 10.46 -1.87
N PRO A 71 3.64 9.78 -1.11
CA PRO A 71 2.18 9.83 -1.25
C PRO A 71 1.61 11.26 -1.10
N ASP A 72 2.18 12.07 -0.21
CA ASP A 72 1.78 13.46 0.02
C ASP A 72 2.53 14.48 -0.83
N ALA A 73 3.54 14.04 -1.59
CA ALA A 73 4.30 14.93 -2.46
C ALA A 73 3.41 15.41 -3.62
N VAL A 74 3.51 16.70 -3.92
CA VAL A 74 2.87 17.29 -5.10
C VAL A 74 3.64 16.86 -6.34
N LEU A 75 2.92 16.40 -7.37
CA LEU A 75 3.52 16.11 -8.66
C LEU A 75 4.06 17.40 -9.28
N VAL A 76 5.29 17.36 -9.78
CA VAL A 76 5.95 18.47 -10.45
C VAL A 76 6.52 18.03 -11.78
N ASN A 77 6.60 18.97 -12.73
CA ASN A 77 7.31 18.77 -13.98
C ASN A 77 8.76 19.28 -13.83
N TYR A 78 9.74 18.40 -14.00
CA TYR A 78 11.17 18.75 -13.95
C TYR A 78 11.71 19.32 -15.28
N GLY A 79 10.85 19.45 -16.30
CA GLY A 79 11.19 20.08 -17.57
C GLY A 79 11.71 19.08 -18.62
N ASN A 80 12.48 19.58 -19.58
CA ASN A 80 12.86 18.82 -20.77
C ASN A 80 13.56 17.50 -20.45
N GLY A 81 13.05 16.41 -21.07
CA GLY A 81 13.60 15.06 -20.93
C GLY A 81 13.09 14.29 -19.72
N TRP A 82 12.41 14.95 -18.78
CA TRP A 82 11.78 14.27 -17.65
C TRP A 82 10.37 13.81 -18.00
N LYS A 83 10.05 12.57 -17.67
CA LYS A 83 8.70 12.00 -17.79
C LYS A 83 8.24 11.43 -16.46
N LEU A 84 6.99 11.67 -16.10
CA LEU A 84 6.39 11.04 -14.93
C LEU A 84 5.86 9.66 -15.32
N GLN A 85 6.23 8.64 -14.55
CA GLN A 85 5.75 7.28 -14.75
C GLN A 85 5.45 6.60 -13.42
N THR A 86 4.61 5.56 -13.46
CA THR A 86 4.35 4.72 -12.28
C THR A 86 5.39 3.61 -12.16
N VAL A 87 5.72 3.23 -10.93
CA VAL A 87 6.51 2.03 -10.62
C VAL A 87 5.62 0.95 -10.05
N THR A 88 5.80 -0.31 -10.45
CA THR A 88 5.06 -1.44 -9.90
C THR A 88 5.92 -2.23 -8.92
N GLU A 89 5.30 -2.97 -7.99
CA GLU A 89 6.06 -3.76 -7.00
C GLU A 89 6.91 -4.87 -7.65
N THR A 90 6.53 -5.32 -8.84
CA THR A 90 7.27 -6.29 -9.66
C THR A 90 8.60 -5.73 -10.21
N ASP A 91 8.77 -4.42 -10.22
CA ASP A 91 10.01 -3.78 -10.69
C ASP A 91 11.14 -3.87 -9.65
N PHE A 92 10.82 -4.23 -8.41
CA PHE A 92 11.85 -4.46 -7.40
C PHE A 92 12.47 -5.86 -7.61
N PRO A 93 13.80 -5.98 -7.72
CA PRO A 93 14.44 -7.28 -7.74
C PRO A 93 14.07 -8.04 -6.45
N ALA A 94 13.76 -9.32 -6.59
CA ALA A 94 13.14 -10.22 -5.61
C ALA A 94 13.89 -10.41 -4.26
N GLY A 95 14.88 -9.57 -3.94
CA GLY A 95 15.69 -9.62 -2.72
C GLY A 95 15.65 -8.36 -1.84
N SER A 96 14.95 -7.29 -2.21
CA SER A 96 14.93 -6.08 -1.38
C SER A 96 13.81 -6.12 -0.32
N ARG A 97 14.20 -6.35 0.94
CA ARG A 97 13.34 -6.28 2.14
C ARG A 97 12.85 -4.84 2.39
N LYS A 98 11.97 -4.32 1.54
CA LYS A 98 11.28 -3.03 1.75
C LYS A 98 9.75 -3.22 1.83
N ARG A 99 9.34 -4.41 2.26
CA ARG A 99 7.94 -4.87 2.30
C ARG A 99 7.11 -4.20 3.41
N GLU A 100 7.75 -3.74 4.48
CA GLU A 100 7.05 -3.24 5.67
C GLU A 100 6.74 -1.74 5.63
N GLN A 101 7.54 -0.92 4.93
CA GLN A 101 7.34 0.53 4.95
C GLN A 101 6.25 1.00 3.95
N ILE A 102 6.03 0.28 2.85
CA ILE A 102 5.05 0.65 1.82
C ILE A 102 3.64 0.15 2.20
N GLN A 103 3.52 -1.01 2.85
CA GLN A 103 2.23 -1.51 3.34
C GLN A 103 1.61 -0.57 4.39
N LEU A 104 2.43 0.00 5.27
CA LEU A 104 2.01 0.98 6.28
C LEU A 104 1.45 2.27 5.64
N ILE A 105 2.04 2.72 4.52
CA ILE A 105 1.55 3.90 3.78
C ILE A 105 0.22 3.59 3.08
N GLN A 106 0.08 2.40 2.52
CA GLN A 106 -1.15 1.98 1.83
C GLN A 106 -2.32 1.78 2.81
N GLU A 107 -2.06 1.30 4.02
CA GLU A 107 -3.07 1.17 5.08
C GLU A 107 -3.56 2.53 5.58
N GLN A 108 -2.69 3.55 5.70
CA GLN A 108 -3.10 4.88 6.14
C GLN A 108 -4.05 5.60 5.16
N ILE A 109 -3.85 5.41 3.84
CA ILE A 109 -4.75 5.99 2.82
C ILE A 109 -6.12 5.28 2.83
N HIS A 110 -6.15 3.98 3.15
CA HIS A 110 -7.40 3.22 3.23
C HIS A 110 -8.25 3.60 4.46
N VAL A 111 -7.62 4.04 5.56
CA VAL A 111 -8.32 4.44 6.79
C VAL A 111 -9.00 5.81 6.65
N LEU A 112 -8.46 6.74 5.86
CA LEU A 112 -9.03 8.09 5.70
C LEU A 112 -10.28 8.14 4.80
N LYS A 113 -10.58 7.09 4.04
CA LYS A 113 -11.63 7.08 3.00
C LYS A 113 -13.03 6.67 3.51
N SER A 114 -13.24 6.63 4.83
CA SER A 114 -14.47 6.07 5.44
C SER A 114 -15.59 7.07 5.73
N PHE A 115 -15.49 8.34 5.34
CA PHE A 115 -16.58 9.31 5.50
C PHE A 115 -17.04 9.85 4.14
N ASP A 116 -18.34 9.67 3.87
CA ASP A 116 -19.15 10.22 2.78
C ASP A 116 -19.02 9.66 1.35
N ALA A 117 -19.87 8.68 1.04
CA ALA A 117 -20.79 8.73 -0.11
C ALA A 117 -21.86 7.62 0.02
N GLN A 118 -23.13 8.02 0.15
CA GLN A 118 -24.29 7.11 0.20
C GLN A 118 -24.76 6.68 -1.19
N THR A 119 -25.41 5.51 -1.24
CA THR A 119 -26.30 4.89 -2.26
C THR A 119 -25.73 3.87 -3.26
N PRO A 120 -26.53 2.83 -3.60
CA PRO A 120 -26.14 1.46 -3.26
C PRO A 120 -25.81 0.64 -4.50
N ARG A 121 -24.67 -0.06 -4.46
CA ARG A 121 -24.48 -1.25 -5.28
C ARG A 121 -23.78 -2.30 -4.43
N LYS A 122 -24.51 -3.38 -4.15
CA LYS A 122 -24.02 -4.61 -3.53
C LYS A 122 -22.63 -4.96 -4.08
N ARG A 123 -21.59 -4.62 -3.33
CA ARG A 123 -20.38 -5.41 -3.20
C ARG A 123 -20.05 -5.38 -1.74
N VAL A 124 -19.99 -6.57 -1.15
CA VAL A 124 -19.61 -6.80 0.23
C VAL A 124 -18.21 -6.23 0.41
N SER A 125 -18.14 -4.98 0.85
CA SER A 125 -16.94 -4.38 1.42
C SER A 125 -16.80 -4.96 2.82
N LYS A 126 -16.21 -6.15 2.92
CA LYS A 126 -15.57 -6.53 4.18
C LYS A 126 -14.17 -5.92 4.18
N SER A 127 -14.10 -4.65 4.55
CA SER A 127 -13.00 -4.21 5.40
C SER A 127 -13.17 -4.97 6.71
N GLY A 128 -12.55 -6.14 6.78
CA GLY A 128 -12.58 -6.99 7.94
C GLY A 128 -11.14 -7.27 8.27
N ILE A 129 -10.73 -6.93 9.50
CA ILE A 129 -9.64 -7.59 10.21
C ILE A 129 -9.60 -9.02 9.70
N SER A 130 -8.52 -9.38 8.98
CA SER A 130 -8.56 -10.57 8.15
C SER A 130 -8.98 -11.74 9.05
N PHE A 131 -10.08 -12.42 8.70
CA PHE A 131 -10.61 -13.54 9.49
C PHE A 131 -9.54 -14.64 9.68
N ILE A 132 -8.51 -14.61 8.85
CA ILE A 132 -7.31 -15.42 8.97
C ILE A 132 -6.48 -15.01 10.20
N TYR A 133 -6.27 -13.71 10.47
CA TYR A 133 -5.57 -13.24 11.67
C TYR A 133 -6.32 -13.57 12.96
N ILE A 134 -7.64 -13.33 13.01
CA ILE A 134 -8.42 -13.68 14.21
C ILE A 134 -8.42 -15.20 14.45
N GLY A 135 -8.48 -16.00 13.37
CA GLY A 135 -8.35 -17.45 13.44
C GLY A 135 -6.97 -17.89 13.97
N LYS A 136 -5.88 -17.27 13.49
CA LYS A 136 -4.52 -17.55 13.97
C LYS A 136 -4.36 -17.25 15.46
N ILE A 137 -4.94 -16.15 15.93
CA ILE A 137 -4.92 -15.77 17.35
C ILE A 137 -5.70 -16.78 18.20
N LEU A 138 -6.90 -17.16 17.78
CA LEU A 138 -7.71 -18.16 18.50
C LEU A 138 -7.02 -19.53 18.56
N ILE A 139 -6.41 -19.98 17.47
CA ILE A 139 -5.63 -21.23 17.44
C ILE A 139 -4.46 -21.16 18.41
N ALA A 140 -3.72 -20.06 18.44
CA ALA A 140 -2.60 -19.88 19.37
C ALA A 140 -3.07 -19.95 20.83
N PHE A 141 -4.20 -19.34 21.18
CA PHE A 141 -4.78 -19.45 22.51
C PHE A 141 -5.16 -20.88 22.87
N ILE A 142 -5.83 -21.62 21.96
CA ILE A 142 -6.19 -23.02 22.19
C ILE A 142 -4.94 -23.88 22.43
N LEU A 143 -3.90 -23.70 21.62
CA LEU A 143 -2.64 -24.43 21.78
C LEU A 143 -1.96 -24.11 23.12
N MET A 144 -1.98 -22.83 23.55
CA MET A 144 -1.48 -22.42 24.86
C MET A 144 -2.24 -23.11 26.01
N PHE A 145 -3.57 -23.14 25.95
CA PHE A 145 -4.38 -23.82 26.97
C PHE A 145 -4.13 -25.33 27.00
N VAL A 146 -4.04 -25.98 25.84
CA VAL A 146 -3.75 -27.42 25.75
C VAL A 146 -2.36 -27.71 26.32
N LEU A 147 -1.35 -26.92 25.93
CA LEU A 147 0.01 -27.08 26.43
C LEU A 147 0.08 -26.84 27.95
N GLY A 148 -0.62 -25.82 28.44
CA GLY A 148 -0.75 -25.53 29.86
C GLY A 148 -1.39 -26.68 30.63
N ALA A 149 -2.50 -27.23 30.13
CA ALA A 149 -3.19 -28.36 30.77
C ALA A 149 -2.32 -29.62 30.82
N ILE A 150 -1.63 -29.94 29.72
CA ILE A 150 -0.68 -31.07 29.67
C ILE A 150 0.46 -30.84 30.66
N PHE A 151 1.02 -29.63 30.71
CA PHE A 151 2.09 -29.27 31.64
C PHE A 151 1.64 -29.37 33.10
N THR A 152 0.43 -28.89 33.43
CA THR A 152 -0.13 -29.03 34.78
C THR A 152 -0.34 -30.50 35.15
N LEU A 153 -0.87 -31.32 34.24
CA LEU A 153 -1.05 -32.76 34.47
C LEU A 153 0.30 -33.47 34.66
N PHE A 154 1.32 -33.05 33.91
CA PHE A 154 2.69 -33.54 34.10
C PHE A 154 3.24 -33.16 35.48
N LEU A 155 3.07 -31.90 35.91
CA LEU A 155 3.50 -31.44 37.24
C LEU A 155 2.77 -32.15 38.38
N GLU A 156 1.47 -32.41 38.21
CA GLU A 156 0.68 -33.15 39.20
C GLU A 156 1.16 -34.61 39.33
N ASN A 157 1.60 -35.20 38.23
CA ASN A 157 2.15 -36.56 38.23
C ASN A 157 3.67 -36.62 38.49
N LEU A 158 4.33 -35.47 38.64
CA LEU A 158 5.77 -35.36 38.88
C LEU A 158 6.23 -36.11 40.16
N PRO A 159 5.51 -36.06 41.30
CA PRO A 159 5.90 -36.84 42.48
C PRO A 159 5.86 -38.34 42.22
N ARG A 160 4.84 -38.83 41.48
CA ARG A 160 4.75 -40.23 41.06
C ARG A 160 5.85 -40.62 40.09
N LEU A 161 6.20 -39.73 39.16
CA LEU A 161 7.30 -39.92 38.23
C LEU A 161 8.66 -40.03 38.94
N ILE A 162 8.91 -39.18 39.95
CA ILE A 162 10.14 -39.23 40.76
C ILE A 162 10.24 -40.56 41.52
N LEU A 163 9.14 -41.00 42.14
CA LEU A 163 9.11 -42.30 42.82
C LEU A 163 9.36 -43.46 41.86
N TYR A 164 8.78 -43.42 40.66
CA TYR A 164 9.02 -44.41 39.62
C TYR A 164 10.49 -44.46 39.18
N ILE A 165 11.13 -43.31 38.93
CA ILE A 165 12.55 -43.23 38.55
C ILE A 165 13.45 -43.76 39.68
N ASN A 166 13.16 -43.41 40.93
CA ASN A 166 13.94 -43.91 42.06
C ASN A 166 13.82 -45.43 42.20
N SER A 167 12.63 -46.00 41.99
CA SER A 167 12.42 -47.47 42.00
C SER A 167 13.05 -48.22 40.83
N LEU A 168 13.44 -47.50 39.77
CA LEU A 168 14.17 -48.04 38.62
C LEU A 168 15.70 -48.00 38.80
N MET A 169 16.17 -47.24 39.80
CA MET A 169 17.59 -47.01 40.07
C MET A 169 18.12 -47.89 41.22
N GLU A 170 17.23 -48.54 41.98
CA GLU A 170 17.52 -49.70 42.84
C GLU A 170 17.54 -50.99 42.02
#